data_AF-Q55097-F1
#
_entry.id   AF-Q55097-F1
#
_cell.length_a   1.000
_cell.length_b   1.000
_cell.length_c   1.000
_cell.angle_alpha   90.00
_cell.angle_beta   90.00
_cell.angle_gamma   90.00
#
_symmetry.space_group_name_H-M   'P 1'
#
loop_
_entity.id
_entity.type
_entity.pdbx_description
1 polymer ?
#
loop_
_entity_poly.entity_id
_entity_poly.type
_entity_poly.pdbx_seq_one_letter_code
_entity_poly.pdbx_strand_id
1 'polypeptide(L)'
;MDPNLEVAQISNRMLQAGGPGLLFENVKGSPFPVAVNLMGTVERICWAMNMDHPLELEDLGKKLAAAPPPRNPNIPLVVPPERVRPPDLQAPGAPGETYIAIPDPTNLQPLTPPPEPSYPGALAILPRPDGQPLPYGGEILSTTPDLPPLPPASNPVSFRPPRPRAVPPRSTNLLDTIPQVAEVRKFYQEQWQPPEDQTQTLEYRLQIDPSGTVKRTMPLGRAASIYMARLPQPAPGEPLVSPLADDRMETIRLVLTPLGDVKAFLEDQPQ
;
A
#
# COMPACT_ATOMS: atom_id res chain seq x y z
N MET A 1 -5.62 15.82 14.70
CA MET A 1 -5.27 15.22 13.39
C MET A 1 -5.89 13.84 13.29
N ASP A 2 -6.54 13.51 12.18
CA ASP A 2 -7.04 12.16 11.94
C ASP A 2 -5.92 11.26 11.41
N PRO A 3 -5.60 10.13 12.07
CA PRO A 3 -4.59 9.21 11.55
C PRO A 3 -5.01 8.53 10.24
N ASN A 4 -6.31 8.43 9.95
CA ASN A 4 -6.77 7.86 8.70
C ASN A 4 -6.60 8.86 7.55
N LEU A 5 -5.60 8.60 6.71
CA LEU A 5 -5.28 9.28 5.45
C LEU A 5 -4.81 10.74 5.54
N GLU A 6 -5.19 11.53 6.55
CA GLU A 6 -4.71 12.92 6.66
C GLU A 6 -3.20 13.00 6.93
N VAL A 7 -2.70 12.23 7.90
CA VAL A 7 -1.26 12.19 8.24
C VAL A 7 -0.43 11.74 7.04
N ALA A 8 -0.90 10.72 6.30
CA ALA A 8 -0.23 10.23 5.10
C ALA A 8 -0.23 11.26 3.97
N GLN A 9 -1.36 11.97 3.74
CA GLN A 9 -1.46 12.97 2.70
C GLN A 9 -0.57 14.19 2.98
N ILE A 10 -0.52 14.63 4.23
CA ILE A 10 0.37 15.72 4.66
C ILE A 10 1.83 15.27 4.51
N SER A 11 2.17 14.06 4.95
CA SER A 11 3.52 13.50 4.80
C SER A 11 3.93 13.42 3.33
N ASN A 12 3.03 13.02 2.42
CA ASN A 12 3.33 12.93 0.99
C ASN A 12 3.61 14.30 0.37
N ARG A 13 2.80 15.32 0.68
CA ARG A 13 3.04 16.69 0.21
C ARG A 13 4.37 17.24 0.74
N MET A 14 4.68 17.00 2.01
CA MET A 14 5.95 17.45 2.58
C MET A 14 7.15 16.72 1.99
N LEU A 15 7.05 15.42 1.74
CA LEU A 15 8.12 14.66 1.09
C LEU A 15 8.41 15.21 -0.31
N GLN A 16 7.36 15.46 -1.12
CA GLN A 16 7.50 16.02 -2.47
C GLN A 16 8.10 17.42 -2.49
N ALA A 17 7.80 18.23 -1.48
CA ALA A 17 8.34 19.58 -1.33
C ALA A 17 9.73 19.63 -0.68
N GLY A 18 10.31 18.49 -0.27
CA GLY A 18 11.53 18.47 0.55
C GLY A 18 11.35 19.16 1.91
N GLY A 19 10.11 19.18 2.42
CA GLY A 19 9.70 19.93 3.61
C GLY A 19 10.30 19.41 4.92
N PRO A 20 9.98 20.08 6.05
CA PRO A 20 10.51 19.72 7.36
C PRO A 20 9.98 18.36 7.85
N GLY A 21 10.67 17.81 8.86
CA GLY A 21 10.10 16.74 9.69
C GLY A 21 8.86 17.27 10.42
N LEU A 22 7.82 16.45 10.53
CA LEU A 22 6.56 16.83 11.15
C LEU A 22 6.35 16.04 12.43
N LEU A 23 5.87 16.72 13.48
CA LEU A 23 5.46 16.12 14.73
C LEU A 23 3.99 16.46 14.99
N PHE A 24 3.14 15.44 15.02
CA PHE A 24 1.74 15.56 15.37
C PHE A 24 1.54 15.19 16.83
N GLU A 25 1.36 16.20 17.68
CA GLU A 25 1.21 16.00 19.13
C GLU A 25 -0.19 15.52 19.54
N ASN A 26 -1.20 15.83 18.73
CA ASN A 26 -2.60 15.51 19.02
C ASN A 26 -3.26 14.71 17.88
N VAL A 27 -3.05 13.40 17.93
CA VAL A 27 -3.59 12.42 16.98
C VAL A 27 -4.84 11.78 17.57
N LYS A 28 -5.97 11.87 16.86
CA LYS A 28 -7.24 11.30 17.31
C LYS A 28 -7.08 9.78 17.52
N GLY A 29 -7.50 9.29 18.69
CA GLY A 29 -7.46 7.86 19.01
C GLY A 29 -6.08 7.30 19.39
N SER A 30 -5.03 8.12 19.44
CA SER A 30 -3.69 7.71 19.91
C SER A 30 -3.27 8.52 21.14
N PRO A 31 -2.77 7.88 22.22
CA PRO A 31 -2.17 8.59 23.34
C PRO A 31 -0.73 9.03 23.07
N PHE A 32 -0.15 8.66 21.92
CA PHE A 32 1.24 8.96 21.56
C PHE A 32 1.31 9.96 20.39
N PRO A 33 2.29 10.90 20.42
CA PRO A 33 2.56 11.78 19.30
C PRO A 33 3.16 11.01 18.13
N VAL A 34 2.92 11.48 16.90
CA VAL A 34 3.38 10.82 15.68
C VAL A 34 4.38 11.73 14.95
N ALA A 35 5.59 11.25 14.75
CA ALA A 35 6.62 11.93 13.96
C ALA A 35 6.72 11.32 12.56
N VAL A 36 6.66 12.15 11.51
CA VAL A 36 6.77 11.71 10.11
C VAL A 36 7.77 12.59 9.34
N ASN A 37 8.14 12.15 8.13
CA ASN A 37 9.06 12.86 7.25
C ASN A 37 10.47 13.13 7.83
N LEU A 38 10.87 12.40 8.88
CA LEU A 38 12.18 12.58 9.54
C LEU A 38 13.34 12.33 8.58
N MET A 39 13.21 11.29 7.74
CA MET A 39 14.17 10.93 6.68
C MET A 39 13.76 11.48 5.31
N GLY A 40 12.99 12.57 5.27
CA GLY A 40 12.37 13.08 4.04
C GLY A 40 13.30 13.80 3.06
N THR A 41 14.56 14.04 3.43
CA THR A 41 15.54 14.77 2.62
C THR A 41 16.90 14.09 2.69
N VAL A 42 17.68 14.16 1.61
CA VAL A 42 19.04 13.59 1.55
C VAL A 42 19.93 14.09 2.69
N GLU A 43 19.88 15.39 3.00
CA GLU A 43 20.65 16.01 4.07
C GLU A 43 20.36 15.37 5.44
N ARG A 44 19.08 15.21 5.79
CA ARG A 44 18.68 14.54 7.05
C ARG A 44 19.10 13.07 7.12
N ILE A 45 19.16 12.37 5.99
CA ILE A 45 19.68 11.00 5.94
C ILE A 45 21.19 11.00 6.20
N CYS A 46 21.94 11.96 5.66
CA CYS A 46 23.37 12.12 5.92
C CYS A 46 23.62 12.34 7.42
N TRP A 47 22.90 13.28 8.04
CA TRP A 47 23.00 13.52 9.48
C TRP A 47 22.64 12.30 10.33
N ALA A 48 21.58 11.55 9.94
CA ALA A 48 21.20 10.31 10.63
C ALA A 48 22.28 9.22 10.55
N MET A 49 23.08 9.23 9.49
CA MET A 49 24.22 8.32 9.28
C MET A 49 25.54 8.89 9.79
N ASN A 50 25.52 10.04 10.48
CA ASN A 50 26.71 10.77 10.94
C ASN A 50 27.68 11.09 9.79
N MET A 51 27.14 11.55 8.67
CA MET A 51 27.84 11.97 7.45
C MET A 51 27.56 13.44 7.16
N ASP A 52 28.56 14.15 6.63
CA ASP A 52 28.45 15.58 6.32
C ASP A 52 28.06 15.82 4.85
N HIS A 53 28.41 14.90 3.94
CA HIS A 53 28.16 15.05 2.51
C HIS A 53 27.38 13.88 1.87
N PRO A 54 26.43 14.17 0.94
CA PRO A 54 25.67 13.15 0.22
C PRO A 54 26.51 12.13 -0.56
N LEU A 55 27.69 12.53 -1.05
CA LEU A 55 28.60 11.65 -1.78
C LEU A 55 29.09 10.46 -0.94
N GLU A 56 29.18 10.63 0.38
CA GLU A 56 29.59 9.56 1.29
C GLU A 56 28.55 8.42 1.34
N LEU A 57 27.27 8.74 1.08
CA LEU A 57 26.21 7.75 1.00
C LEU A 57 26.36 6.85 -0.24
N GLU A 58 26.86 7.39 -1.35
CA GLU A 58 27.17 6.59 -2.55
C GLU A 58 28.32 5.64 -2.30
N ASP A 59 29.38 6.11 -1.63
CA ASP A 59 30.54 5.29 -1.29
C ASP A 59 30.18 4.21 -0.28
N LEU A 60 29.29 4.51 0.68
CA LEU A 60 28.69 3.50 1.54
C LEU A 60 27.90 2.47 0.72
N GLY A 61 27.08 2.91 -0.22
CA GLY A 61 26.32 2.03 -1.12
C GLY A 61 27.21 1.08 -1.92
N LYS A 62 28.32 1.58 -2.49
CA LYS A 62 29.31 0.76 -3.20
C LYS A 62 29.95 -0.30 -2.29
N LYS A 63 30.31 0.09 -1.07
CA LYS A 63 30.87 -0.84 -0.07
C LYS A 63 29.88 -1.93 0.34
N LEU A 64 28.61 -1.57 0.54
CA LEU A 64 27.55 -2.52 0.87
C LEU A 64 27.24 -3.46 -0.30
N ALA A 65 27.28 -2.97 -1.55
CA ALA A 65 27.08 -3.80 -2.72
C ALA A 65 28.22 -4.81 -2.96
N ALA A 66 29.44 -4.44 -2.59
CA ALA A 66 30.61 -5.34 -2.64
C ALA A 66 30.63 -6.36 -1.48
N ALA A 67 29.89 -6.09 -0.39
CA ALA A 67 29.82 -7.00 0.73
C ALA A 67 28.95 -8.21 0.37
N PRO A 68 29.39 -9.44 0.67
CA PRO A 68 28.51 -10.59 0.57
C PRO A 68 27.30 -10.37 1.51
N PRO A 69 26.08 -10.76 1.10
CA PRO A 69 24.92 -10.64 1.97
C PRO A 69 25.19 -11.36 3.29
N PRO A 70 24.67 -10.85 4.42
CA PRO A 70 24.84 -11.52 5.70
C PRO A 70 24.28 -12.94 5.60
N ARG A 71 25.16 -13.93 5.72
CA ARG A 71 24.79 -15.36 5.66
C ARG A 71 24.65 -15.88 7.08
N ASN A 72 23.54 -16.54 7.34
CA ASN A 72 23.44 -17.39 8.53
C ASN A 72 24.23 -18.68 8.24
N PRO A 73 25.31 -18.99 8.99
CA PRO A 73 26.13 -20.18 8.75
C PRO A 73 25.35 -21.50 8.91
N ASN A 74 24.20 -21.47 9.57
CA ASN A 74 23.36 -22.66 9.79
C ASN A 74 22.34 -22.92 8.66
N ILE A 75 22.26 -22.07 7.64
CA ILE A 75 21.34 -22.26 6.51
C ILE A 75 22.18 -22.63 5.28
N PRO A 76 22.11 -23.90 4.83
CA PRO A 76 22.79 -24.33 3.61
C PRO A 76 22.29 -23.51 2.41
N LEU A 77 23.21 -23.05 1.57
CA LEU A 77 22.86 -22.40 0.31
C LEU A 77 22.28 -23.44 -0.64
N VAL A 78 20.95 -23.55 -0.68
CA VAL A 78 20.26 -24.24 -1.77
C VAL A 78 20.42 -23.34 -3.00
N VAL A 79 21.30 -23.75 -3.91
CA VAL A 79 21.40 -23.12 -5.23
C VAL A 79 20.06 -23.36 -5.93
N PRO A 80 19.33 -22.31 -6.34
CA PRO A 80 18.10 -22.50 -7.11
C PRO A 80 18.42 -23.38 -8.32
N PRO A 81 17.58 -24.38 -8.65
CA PRO A 81 17.80 -25.19 -9.83
C PRO A 81 17.93 -24.26 -11.03
N GLU A 82 18.94 -24.52 -11.87
CA GLU A 82 19.19 -23.75 -13.07
C GLU A 82 17.88 -23.62 -13.85
N ARG A 83 17.47 -22.38 -14.14
CA ARG A 83 16.20 -22.10 -14.78
C ARG A 83 16.23 -22.76 -16.14
N VAL A 84 15.67 -23.97 -16.24
CA VAL A 84 15.47 -24.65 -17.51
C VAL A 84 14.65 -23.70 -18.35
N ARG A 85 15.27 -23.16 -19.41
CA ARG A 85 14.56 -22.31 -20.34
C ARG A 85 13.38 -23.15 -20.85
N PRO A 86 12.14 -22.65 -20.78
CA PRO A 86 11.04 -23.38 -21.38
C PRO A 86 11.42 -23.67 -22.84
N PRO A 87 11.08 -24.85 -23.38
CA PRO A 87 11.28 -25.12 -24.79
C PRO A 87 10.62 -23.99 -25.57
N ASP A 88 11.31 -23.48 -26.60
CA ASP A 88 10.76 -22.45 -27.46
C ASP A 88 9.37 -22.90 -27.91
N LEU A 89 8.35 -22.06 -27.67
CA LEU A 89 7.02 -22.30 -28.18
C LEU A 89 7.15 -22.40 -29.71
N GLN A 90 7.08 -23.62 -30.24
CA GLN A 90 6.84 -23.80 -31.67
C GLN A 90 5.44 -23.26 -31.91
N ALA A 91 5.38 -22.00 -32.35
CA ALA A 91 4.16 -21.43 -32.87
C ALA A 91 3.66 -22.36 -33.98
N PRO A 92 2.39 -22.80 -33.96
CA PRO A 92 1.82 -23.48 -35.12
C PRO A 92 2.09 -22.63 -36.35
N GLY A 93 2.64 -23.26 -37.40
CA GLY A 93 2.99 -22.57 -38.64
C GLY A 93 1.82 -21.69 -39.07
N ALA A 94 2.10 -20.40 -39.27
CA ALA A 94 1.10 -19.43 -39.68
C ALA A 94 0.33 -19.99 -40.90
N PRO A 95 -1.02 -19.85 -40.95
CA PRO A 95 -1.75 -20.07 -42.18
C PRO A 95 -1.09 -19.23 -43.28
N GLY A 96 -0.77 -19.87 -44.42
CA GLY A 96 0.05 -19.28 -45.48
C GLY A 96 -0.34 -17.85 -45.80
N GLU A 97 0.69 -17.00 -45.94
CA GLU A 97 0.55 -15.60 -46.32
C GLU A 97 -0.33 -15.49 -47.56
N THR A 98 -1.54 -14.96 -47.38
CA THR A 98 -2.33 -14.51 -48.51
C THR A 98 -1.67 -13.22 -48.97
N TYR A 99 -0.77 -13.34 -49.93
CA TYR A 99 -0.09 -12.21 -50.56
C TYR A 99 -1.16 -11.35 -51.27
N ILE A 100 -1.62 -10.29 -50.60
CA ILE A 100 -2.30 -9.18 -51.28
C ILE A 100 -1.22 -8.53 -52.13
N ALA A 101 -1.32 -8.67 -53.46
CA ALA A 101 -0.43 -8.00 -54.39
C ALA A 101 -0.48 -6.47 -54.13
N ILE A 102 0.63 -5.91 -53.70
CA ILE A 102 0.83 -4.46 -53.61
C ILE A 102 0.92 -3.94 -55.04
N PRO A 103 0.03 -3.04 -55.51
CA PRO A 103 0.24 -2.37 -56.78
C PRO A 103 1.44 -1.42 -56.69
N ASP A 104 2.23 -1.45 -57.76
CA ASP A 104 3.42 -0.65 -58.10
C ASP A 104 3.49 0.77 -57.44
N PRO A 105 4.61 1.15 -56.77
CA PRO A 105 4.74 2.40 -56.04
C PRO A 105 4.89 3.66 -56.92
N THR A 106 4.77 3.55 -58.24
CA THR A 106 5.05 4.66 -59.16
C THR A 106 3.87 5.64 -59.33
N ASN A 107 2.75 5.44 -58.63
CA ASN A 107 1.59 6.35 -58.68
C ASN A 107 1.11 6.78 -57.29
N LEU A 108 2.01 7.37 -56.50
CA LEU A 108 1.64 8.10 -55.29
C LEU A 108 1.12 9.49 -55.69
N GLN A 109 -0.18 9.62 -55.90
CA GLN A 109 -0.82 10.92 -55.80
C GLN A 109 -0.66 11.43 -54.36
N PRO A 110 -0.30 12.71 -54.13
CA PRO A 110 -0.29 13.27 -52.79
C PRO A 110 -1.68 13.09 -52.16
N LEU A 111 -1.75 12.40 -51.02
CA LEU A 111 -2.96 12.38 -50.21
C LEU A 111 -3.26 13.84 -49.83
N THR A 112 -4.33 14.39 -50.39
CA THR A 112 -4.88 15.65 -49.91
C THR A 112 -5.19 15.50 -48.42
N PRO A 113 -4.74 16.42 -47.55
CA PRO A 113 -5.06 16.34 -46.14
C PRO A 113 -6.59 16.38 -45.99
N PRO A 114 -7.17 15.60 -45.06
CA PRO A 114 -8.58 15.72 -44.74
C PRO A 114 -8.86 17.16 -44.28
N PRO A 115 -10.04 17.74 -44.62
CA PRO A 115 -10.40 19.07 -44.14
C PRO A 115 -10.37 19.05 -42.60
N GLU A 116 -9.67 20.03 -42.01
CA GLU A 116 -9.66 20.21 -40.57
C GLU A 116 -11.10 20.32 -40.06
N PRO A 117 -11.45 19.64 -38.96
CA PRO A 117 -12.68 19.98 -38.25
C PRO A 117 -12.57 21.46 -37.84
N SER A 118 -13.46 22.29 -38.38
CA SER A 118 -13.64 23.65 -37.89
C SER A 118 -14.13 23.57 -36.45
N TYR A 119 -13.21 23.63 -35.50
CA TYR A 119 -13.57 23.91 -34.12
C TYR A 119 -14.11 25.34 -34.08
N PRO A 120 -15.31 25.59 -33.53
CA PRO A 120 -15.66 26.94 -33.13
C PRO A 120 -14.57 27.41 -32.16
N GLY A 121 -13.85 28.45 -32.56
CA GLY A 121 -12.78 29.03 -31.78
C GLY A 121 -13.26 29.42 -30.38
N ALA A 122 -12.33 29.28 -29.43
CA ALA A 122 -12.47 29.62 -28.02
C ALA A 122 -13.58 28.85 -27.28
N LEU A 123 -13.20 28.15 -26.21
CA LEU A 123 -14.12 27.79 -25.13
C LEU A 123 -14.91 29.05 -24.76
N ALA A 124 -16.21 29.03 -25.09
CA ALA A 124 -17.13 30.02 -24.58
C ALA A 124 -17.04 29.96 -23.06
N ILE A 125 -16.46 31.01 -22.49
CA ILE A 125 -16.58 31.33 -21.07
C ILE A 125 -18.08 31.40 -20.81
N LEU A 126 -18.63 30.44 -20.08
CA LEU A 126 -19.96 30.58 -19.51
C LEU A 126 -19.92 31.85 -18.62
N PRO A 127 -20.76 32.86 -18.88
CA PRO A 127 -20.83 34.00 -17.98
C PRO A 127 -21.36 33.52 -16.62
N ARG A 128 -20.70 33.91 -15.54
CA ARG A 128 -21.32 33.86 -14.21
C ARG A 128 -22.55 34.78 -14.22
N PRO A 129 -23.63 34.44 -13.49
CA PRO A 129 -24.85 35.23 -13.45
C PRO A 129 -24.69 36.65 -12.88
N ASP A 130 -23.52 37.02 -12.37
CA ASP A 130 -23.35 38.20 -11.52
C ASP A 130 -22.46 39.31 -12.13
N GLY A 131 -22.10 39.23 -13.41
CA GLY A 131 -21.60 40.38 -14.19
C GLY A 131 -20.25 40.99 -13.79
N GLN A 132 -19.41 40.33 -12.99
CA GLN A 132 -18.06 40.82 -12.68
C GLN A 132 -16.96 40.17 -13.54
N PRO A 133 -16.00 40.95 -14.08
CA PRO A 133 -14.90 40.42 -14.90
C PRO A 133 -13.85 39.66 -14.04
N LEU A 134 -13.25 38.63 -14.63
CA LEU A 134 -12.10 37.91 -14.07
C LEU A 134 -10.80 38.70 -14.32
N PRO A 135 -9.92 38.92 -13.32
CA PRO A 135 -8.60 39.45 -13.58
C PRO A 135 -7.67 38.31 -14.08
N TYR A 136 -7.18 38.42 -15.31
CA TYR A 136 -6.04 37.62 -15.78
C TYR A 136 -5.01 38.55 -16.42
N GLY A 137 -3.91 38.77 -15.69
CA GLY A 137 -2.79 39.61 -16.09
C GLY A 137 -1.90 39.82 -14.87
N GLY A 138 -0.68 39.31 -14.92
CA GLY A 138 0.28 39.37 -13.82
C GLY A 138 0.64 40.81 -13.48
N GLU A 139 0.32 41.21 -12.25
CA GLU A 139 1.06 42.23 -11.52
C GLU A 139 1.58 41.62 -10.22
N ILE A 140 2.87 41.81 -10.01
CA ILE A 140 3.59 41.40 -8.81
C ILE A 140 3.21 42.39 -7.72
N LEU A 141 2.21 42.05 -6.91
CA LEU A 141 1.96 42.71 -5.63
C LEU A 141 1.99 41.63 -4.55
N SER A 142 3.20 41.31 -4.10
CA SER A 142 3.40 40.59 -2.84
C SER A 142 3.03 41.52 -1.68
N THR A 143 1.74 41.72 -1.46
CA THR A 143 1.23 42.12 -0.15
C THR A 143 1.28 40.88 0.74
N THR A 144 2.24 40.89 1.67
CA THR A 144 2.32 39.97 2.80
C THR A 144 1.00 39.97 3.57
N PRO A 145 0.34 38.82 3.80
CA PRO A 145 -0.67 38.75 4.84
C PRO A 145 0.01 38.92 6.20
N ASP A 146 -0.39 39.97 6.92
CA ASP A 146 0.07 40.31 8.26
C ASP A 146 -0.25 39.17 9.24
N LEU A 147 0.81 38.50 9.73
CA LEU A 147 0.71 37.46 10.76
C LEU A 147 0.82 38.13 12.14
N PRO A 148 -0.07 37.82 13.10
CA PRO A 148 0.05 38.37 14.45
C PRO A 148 1.39 37.95 15.08
N PRO A 149 2.05 38.84 15.85
CA PRO A 149 3.35 38.54 16.45
C PRO A 149 3.22 37.41 17.49
N LEU A 150 4.17 36.47 17.43
CA LEU A 150 4.31 35.40 18.40
C LEU A 150 4.54 35.96 19.82
N PRO A 151 3.93 35.38 20.87
CA PRO A 151 4.23 35.76 22.24
C PRO A 151 5.68 35.39 22.60
N PRO A 152 6.38 36.19 23.44
CA PRO A 152 7.76 35.93 23.80
C PRO A 152 7.87 34.63 24.62
N ALA A 153 8.86 33.81 24.27
CA ALA A 153 9.22 32.60 24.99
C ALA A 153 9.65 32.96 26.41
N SER A 154 8.82 32.66 27.39
CA SER A 154 9.19 32.72 28.80
C SER A 154 8.44 31.62 29.52
N ASN A 155 9.08 30.47 29.66
CA ASN A 155 9.00 29.64 30.86
C ASN A 155 10.10 28.56 30.81
N PRO A 156 11.01 28.50 31.79
CA PRO A 156 11.96 27.40 31.89
C PRO A 156 11.20 26.11 32.22
N VAL A 157 11.26 25.15 31.30
CA VAL A 157 10.72 23.80 31.49
C VAL A 157 11.45 23.13 32.65
N SER A 158 10.79 23.02 33.80
CA SER A 158 11.25 22.13 34.87
C SER A 158 10.96 20.69 34.43
N PHE A 159 12.01 19.97 34.03
CA PHE A 159 11.95 18.53 33.82
C PHE A 159 11.60 17.84 35.14
N ARG A 160 10.35 17.39 35.26
CA ARG A 160 9.93 16.48 36.33
C ARG A 160 10.13 15.04 35.83
N PRO A 161 10.92 14.20 36.50
CA PRO A 161 11.06 12.81 36.09
C PRO A 161 9.70 12.08 36.22
N PRO A 162 9.37 11.18 35.27
CA PRO A 162 8.10 10.45 35.31
C PRO A 162 8.10 9.48 36.49
N ARG A 163 7.00 9.47 37.25
CA ARG A 163 6.76 8.44 38.27
C ARG A 163 6.61 7.08 37.59
N PRO A 164 7.15 5.98 38.15
CA PRO A 164 6.89 4.65 37.64
C PRO A 164 5.41 4.33 37.82
N ARG A 165 4.67 4.20 36.71
CA ARG A 165 3.27 3.78 36.69
C ARG A 165 3.21 2.27 36.47
N ALA A 166 2.36 1.63 37.25
CA ALA A 166 2.16 0.18 37.32
C ALA A 166 2.04 -0.48 35.94
N VAL A 167 2.66 -1.65 35.82
CA VAL A 167 2.58 -2.53 34.66
C VAL A 167 1.10 -2.90 34.42
N PRO A 168 0.49 -2.53 33.28
CA PRO A 168 -0.85 -3.01 32.97
C PRO A 168 -0.79 -4.52 32.66
N PRO A 169 -1.83 -5.29 33.01
CA PRO A 169 -1.90 -6.70 32.69
C PRO A 169 -1.90 -6.91 31.17
N ARG A 170 -1.31 -8.03 30.75
CA ARG A 170 -1.12 -8.47 29.36
C ARG A 170 -2.33 -8.13 28.48
N SER A 171 -2.03 -7.54 27.33
CA SER A 171 -2.95 -7.21 26.24
C SER A 171 -3.88 -8.37 25.91
N THR A 172 -5.14 -8.28 26.35
CA THR A 172 -6.25 -8.95 25.68
C THR A 172 -6.50 -8.17 24.39
N ASN A 173 -6.45 -8.86 23.26
CA ASN A 173 -6.59 -8.23 21.95
C ASN A 173 -8.01 -7.69 21.80
N LEU A 174 -8.13 -6.41 21.44
CA LEU A 174 -9.39 -5.71 21.16
C LEU A 174 -10.24 -6.37 20.03
N LEU A 175 -9.67 -7.37 19.35
CA LEU A 175 -10.28 -8.16 18.28
C LEU A 175 -11.18 -9.30 18.82
N ASP A 176 -11.18 -9.58 20.13
CA ASP A 176 -12.00 -10.64 20.74
C ASP A 176 -13.49 -10.26 20.92
N THR A 177 -13.95 -9.16 20.31
CA THR A 177 -15.34 -8.66 20.44
C THR A 177 -16.29 -9.24 19.37
N ILE A 178 -15.77 -10.01 18.40
CA ILE A 178 -16.55 -10.56 17.28
C ILE A 178 -16.41 -12.09 17.29
N PRO A 179 -17.44 -12.86 17.71
CA PRO A 179 -17.33 -14.32 17.90
C PRO A 179 -16.91 -15.04 16.62
N GLN A 180 -17.36 -14.57 15.46
CA GLN A 180 -17.08 -15.18 14.16
C GLN A 180 -15.58 -15.19 13.83
N VAL A 181 -14.86 -14.09 14.11
CA VAL A 181 -13.43 -13.99 13.82
C VAL A 181 -12.61 -14.95 14.69
N ALA A 182 -13.01 -15.12 15.95
CA ALA A 182 -12.35 -16.05 16.87
C ALA A 182 -12.57 -17.51 16.46
N GLU A 183 -13.77 -17.85 15.96
CA GLU A 183 -14.12 -19.18 15.48
C GLU A 183 -13.37 -19.55 14.19
N VAL A 184 -13.30 -18.64 13.20
CA VAL A 184 -12.48 -18.84 11.99
C VAL A 184 -11.03 -19.10 12.37
N ARG A 185 -10.46 -18.24 13.23
CA ARG A 185 -9.07 -18.41 13.70
C ARG A 185 -8.88 -19.79 14.33
N LYS A 186 -9.78 -20.22 15.21
CA LYS A 186 -9.69 -21.50 15.90
C LYS A 186 -9.71 -22.67 14.92
N PHE A 187 -10.66 -22.70 13.99
CA PHE A 187 -10.78 -23.76 12.99
C PHE A 187 -9.49 -23.89 12.17
N TYR A 188 -8.98 -22.77 11.64
CA TYR A 188 -7.77 -22.79 10.83
C TYR A 188 -6.52 -23.07 11.67
N GLN A 189 -6.45 -22.62 12.92
CA GLN A 189 -5.30 -22.91 13.80
C GLN A 189 -5.18 -24.40 14.15
N GLU A 190 -6.31 -25.12 14.22
CA GLU A 190 -6.33 -26.56 14.52
C GLU A 190 -6.01 -27.42 13.27
N GLN A 191 -6.38 -26.95 12.08
CA GLN A 191 -6.31 -27.73 10.84
C GLN A 191 -5.17 -27.32 9.90
N TRP A 192 -4.62 -26.11 10.04
CA TRP A 192 -3.54 -25.60 9.18
C TRP A 192 -2.18 -26.11 9.64
N GLN A 193 -1.44 -26.72 8.71
CA GLN A 193 -0.03 -27.05 8.90
C GLN A 193 0.78 -26.30 7.84
N PRO A 194 1.67 -25.36 8.24
CA PRO A 194 2.49 -24.61 7.30
C PRO A 194 3.41 -25.57 6.52
N PRO A 195 3.39 -25.55 5.18
CA PRO A 195 4.33 -26.33 4.37
C PRO A 195 5.78 -25.87 4.57
N GLU A 196 6.76 -26.77 4.55
CA GLU A 196 8.19 -26.38 4.67
C GLU A 196 8.66 -25.44 3.55
N ASP A 197 8.03 -25.49 2.37
CA ASP A 197 8.30 -24.59 1.24
C ASP A 197 7.68 -23.19 1.39
N GLN A 198 6.86 -22.98 2.43
CA GLN A 198 6.16 -21.72 2.64
C GLN A 198 7.14 -20.67 3.19
N THR A 199 7.56 -19.75 2.32
CA THR A 199 8.41 -18.61 2.71
C THR A 199 7.63 -17.30 2.85
N GLN A 200 6.39 -17.25 2.35
CA GLN A 200 5.56 -16.06 2.33
C GLN A 200 4.27 -16.27 3.13
N THR A 201 3.80 -15.19 3.75
CA THR A 201 2.48 -15.14 4.39
C THR A 201 1.39 -15.30 3.32
N LEU A 202 0.43 -16.17 3.60
CA LEU A 202 -0.74 -16.39 2.74
C LEU A 202 -1.90 -15.59 3.29
N GLU A 203 -2.58 -14.89 2.40
CA GLU A 203 -3.72 -14.08 2.76
C GLU A 203 -4.93 -14.52 1.95
N TYR A 204 -6.06 -14.70 2.62
CA TYR A 204 -7.31 -15.10 2.02
C TYR A 204 -8.44 -14.20 2.52
N ARG A 205 -9.44 -14.01 1.66
CA ARG A 205 -10.69 -13.35 2.00
C ARG A 205 -11.81 -14.37 1.95
N LEU A 206 -12.46 -14.56 3.08
CA LEU A 206 -13.58 -15.48 3.30
C LEU A 206 -14.86 -14.66 3.33
N GLN A 207 -15.77 -14.91 2.39
CA GLN A 207 -17.13 -14.36 2.43
C GLN A 207 -18.03 -15.34 3.16
N ILE A 208 -18.59 -14.89 4.28
CA ILE A 208 -19.43 -15.69 5.16
C ILE A 208 -20.87 -15.21 5.03
N ASP A 209 -21.80 -16.14 4.90
CA ASP A 209 -23.23 -15.85 4.88
C ASP A 209 -23.81 -15.73 6.29
N PRO A 210 -25.06 -15.23 6.44
CA PRO A 210 -25.70 -15.10 7.75
C PRO A 210 -25.87 -16.43 8.50
N SER A 211 -25.87 -17.57 7.79
CA SER A 211 -25.87 -18.90 8.41
C SER A 211 -24.53 -19.32 8.99
N GLY A 212 -23.46 -18.55 8.75
CA GLY A 212 -22.10 -18.84 9.21
C GLY A 212 -21.31 -19.76 8.28
N THR A 213 -21.81 -20.03 7.07
CA THR A 213 -21.15 -20.84 6.05
C THR A 213 -20.28 -19.97 5.15
N VAL A 214 -19.10 -20.49 4.78
CA VAL A 214 -18.23 -19.82 3.80
C VAL A 214 -18.83 -19.98 2.41
N LYS A 215 -19.32 -18.87 1.84
CA LYS A 215 -19.79 -18.80 0.44
C LYS A 215 -18.64 -18.79 -0.54
N ARG A 216 -17.56 -18.07 -0.21
CA ARG A 216 -16.44 -17.86 -1.14
C ARG A 216 -15.12 -17.61 -0.43
N THR A 217 -14.06 -18.23 -0.95
CA THR A 217 -12.68 -18.02 -0.50
C THR A 217 -11.87 -17.44 -1.66
N MET A 218 -11.31 -16.25 -1.48
CA MET A 218 -10.50 -15.56 -2.49
C MET A 218 -9.05 -15.45 -2.02
N PRO A 219 -8.06 -15.89 -2.81
CA PRO A 219 -6.65 -15.69 -2.47
C PRO A 219 -6.23 -14.24 -2.72
N LEU A 220 -5.50 -13.65 -1.78
CA LEU A 220 -4.86 -12.35 -1.92
C LEU A 220 -3.39 -12.56 -2.28
N GLY A 221 -3.11 -12.50 -3.58
CA GLY A 221 -1.75 -12.61 -4.11
C GLY A 221 -1.37 -14.01 -4.60
N ARG A 222 -0.18 -14.08 -5.21
CA ARG A 222 0.28 -15.30 -5.93
C ARG A 222 0.56 -16.47 -5.00
N ALA A 223 1.19 -16.22 -3.85
CA ALA A 223 1.47 -17.27 -2.87
C ALA A 223 0.14 -17.90 -2.37
N ALA A 224 -0.82 -17.08 -1.96
CA ALA A 224 -2.14 -17.56 -1.54
C ALA A 224 -2.83 -18.42 -2.61
N SER A 225 -2.77 -18.03 -3.89
CA SER A 225 -3.35 -18.82 -4.98
C SER A 225 -2.71 -20.20 -5.14
N ILE A 226 -1.38 -20.29 -4.99
CA ILE A 226 -0.64 -21.57 -5.12
C ILE A 226 -1.04 -22.53 -4.00
N TYR A 227 -1.18 -22.02 -2.77
CA TYR A 227 -1.52 -22.83 -1.60
C TYR A 227 -3.02 -22.99 -1.36
N MET A 228 -3.88 -22.43 -2.21
CA MET A 228 -5.34 -22.45 -2.03
C MET A 228 -5.92 -23.87 -1.97
N ALA A 229 -5.39 -24.79 -2.78
CA ALA A 229 -5.83 -26.19 -2.77
C ALA A 229 -5.47 -26.95 -1.48
N ARG A 230 -4.52 -26.44 -0.69
CA ARG A 230 -4.10 -27.01 0.59
C ARG A 230 -4.81 -26.38 1.79
N LEU A 231 -5.55 -25.30 1.57
CA LEU A 231 -6.30 -24.63 2.63
C LEU A 231 -7.45 -25.55 3.08
N PRO A 232 -7.54 -25.93 4.37
CA PRO A 232 -8.65 -26.74 4.86
C PRO A 232 -9.96 -25.98 4.66
N GLN A 233 -10.89 -26.59 3.92
CA GLN A 233 -12.23 -26.03 3.70
C GLN A 233 -13.23 -26.75 4.61
N PRO A 234 -14.20 -26.03 5.19
CA PRO A 234 -15.35 -26.67 5.84
C PRO A 234 -16.10 -27.53 4.82
N ALA A 235 -16.82 -28.56 5.27
CA ALA A 235 -17.61 -29.37 4.36
C ALA A 235 -18.68 -28.49 3.66
N PRO A 236 -19.09 -28.83 2.43
CA PRO A 236 -20.07 -28.03 1.69
C PRO A 236 -21.38 -27.87 2.50
N GLY A 237 -21.69 -26.64 2.90
CA GLY A 237 -22.90 -26.32 3.68
C GLY A 237 -22.75 -26.44 5.19
N GLU A 238 -21.57 -26.78 5.73
CA GLU A 238 -21.32 -26.68 7.17
C GLU A 238 -21.03 -25.23 7.58
N PRO A 239 -21.63 -24.75 8.67
CA PRO A 239 -21.27 -23.45 9.23
C PRO A 239 -19.85 -23.52 9.79
N LEU A 240 -18.97 -22.65 9.30
CA LEU A 240 -17.62 -22.47 9.83
C LEU A 240 -17.64 -21.66 11.13
N VAL A 241 -18.61 -20.76 11.25
CA VAL A 241 -18.81 -19.87 12.40
C VAL A 241 -20.26 -19.87 12.85
N SER A 242 -20.50 -19.40 14.07
CA SER A 242 -21.84 -19.14 14.58
C SER A 242 -22.64 -18.22 13.64
N PRO A 243 -23.96 -18.46 13.46
CA PRO A 243 -24.81 -17.62 12.62
C PRO A 243 -24.72 -16.14 13.01
N LEU A 244 -24.68 -15.27 12.00
CA LEU A 244 -24.64 -13.83 12.22
C LEU A 244 -26.04 -13.36 12.66
N ALA A 245 -26.07 -12.45 13.63
CA ALA A 245 -27.32 -11.83 14.08
C ALA A 245 -27.92 -10.86 13.03
N ASP A 246 -27.10 -10.47 12.04
CA ASP A 246 -27.44 -9.53 10.98
C ASP A 246 -27.48 -10.29 9.64
N ASP A 247 -28.46 -10.00 8.78
CA ASP A 247 -28.69 -10.71 7.50
C ASP A 247 -27.72 -10.25 6.39
N ARG A 248 -26.49 -9.92 6.77
CA ARG A 248 -25.47 -9.35 5.88
C ARG A 248 -24.34 -10.35 5.67
N MET A 249 -23.78 -10.35 4.46
CA MET A 249 -22.57 -11.11 4.20
C MET A 249 -21.38 -10.39 4.82
N GLU A 250 -20.65 -11.08 5.68
CA GLU A 250 -19.42 -10.57 6.26
C GLU A 250 -18.21 -11.06 5.48
N THR A 251 -17.18 -10.24 5.47
CA THR A 251 -15.91 -10.55 4.82
C THR A 251 -14.83 -10.66 5.88
N ILE A 252 -14.24 -11.85 6.03
CA ILE A 252 -13.16 -12.10 6.99
C ILE A 252 -11.84 -12.28 6.23
N ARG A 253 -10.83 -11.51 6.61
CA ARG A 253 -9.46 -11.66 6.12
C ARG A 253 -8.71 -12.65 7.01
N LEU A 254 -8.30 -13.76 6.42
CA LEU A 254 -7.46 -14.80 7.02
C LEU A 254 -6.01 -14.59 6.59
N VAL A 255 -5.09 -14.62 7.55
CA VAL A 255 -3.65 -14.44 7.35
C VAL A 255 -2.92 -15.61 7.98
N LEU A 256 -2.22 -16.39 7.17
CA LEU A 256 -1.46 -17.58 7.57
C LEU A 256 0.02 -17.31 7.37
N THR A 257 0.78 -17.32 8.47
CA THR A 257 2.22 -17.06 8.41
C THR A 257 3.01 -18.34 8.11
N PRO A 258 4.24 -18.22 7.57
CA PRO A 258 5.13 -19.37 7.40
C PRO A 258 5.57 -20.03 8.73
N LEU A 259 5.39 -19.33 9.86
CA LEU A 259 5.68 -19.86 11.20
C LEU A 259 4.53 -20.70 11.78
N GLY A 260 3.39 -20.78 11.08
CA GLY A 260 2.19 -21.50 11.55
C GLY A 260 1.22 -20.66 12.37
N ASP A 261 1.50 -19.37 12.58
CA ASP A 261 0.53 -18.47 13.22
C ASP A 261 -0.64 -18.18 12.26
N VAL A 262 -1.86 -18.27 12.81
CA VAL A 262 -3.10 -17.92 12.12
C VAL A 262 -3.69 -16.65 12.72
N LYS A 263 -3.99 -15.67 11.87
CA LYS A 263 -4.69 -14.43 12.25
C LYS A 263 -5.94 -14.26 11.40
N ALA A 264 -7.03 -13.82 12.00
CA ALA A 264 -8.28 -13.52 11.30
C ALA A 264 -8.75 -12.13 11.70
N PHE A 265 -9.33 -11.40 10.75
CA PHE A 265 -9.81 -10.02 10.94
C PHE A 265 -11.12 -9.83 10.17
N LEU A 266 -12.08 -9.11 10.73
CA LEU A 266 -13.22 -8.63 9.96
C LEU A 266 -12.74 -7.51 9.02
N GLU A 267 -13.06 -7.61 7.74
CA GLU A 267 -12.77 -6.62 6.71
C GLU A 267 -14.06 -5.88 6.37
N ASP A 268 -14.24 -4.67 6.92
CA ASP A 268 -15.30 -3.76 6.47
C ASP A 268 -14.95 -3.23 5.07
N GLN A 269 -15.78 -3.54 4.08
CA GLN A 269 -15.60 -2.96 2.75
C GLN A 269 -16.09 -1.51 2.77
N PRO A 270 -15.27 -0.52 2.37
CA PRO A 270 -15.79 0.79 2.03
C PRO A 270 -16.63 0.66 0.75
N GLN A 271 -17.86 1.17 0.79
CA GLN A 271 -18.72 1.33 -0.40
C GLN A 271 -18.11 2.28 -1.42
#